data_AF-A0A971V1K2-F1
#
_entry.id   AF-A0A971V1K2-F1
#
_cell.length_a   1.000
_cell.length_b   1.000
_cell.length_c   1.000
_cell.angle_alpha   90.00
_cell.angle_beta   90.00
_cell.angle_gamma   90.00
#
_symmetry.space_group_name_H-M   'P 1'
#
loop_
_entity.id
_entity.type
_entity.pdbx_description
1 polymer ?
#
loop_
_entity_poly.entity_id
_entity_poly.type
_entity_poly.pdbx_seq_one_letter_code
_entity_poly.pdbx_strand_id
1 'polypeptide(L)'
;MISENEQLTNAGVLFADQCPLRQNRVFCTRWNGLNKGSVFDDALDDKEFSGSLVFILNAAKDFIKTNNKIRWAKTADSRIEKPDYAERAYFEILVNAIIHRNYFEIGSEIHIDMYDNRLTVWSPGGMINGRIFEEQPVFRMESQRRNPIIADLFQRMKFMERRGSGFGKIIDATKSLPEYSEDCMPEFEADENGFQITLWNVNYSTDQDTDQDTDQDILSVEERRLLLIDFCKTPRSRLEMMNFLQMKHNPTFRVNYLNPLLEKGILIMTLPDKPNSKYQKYVVNASNL
;
A
#
# COMPACT_ATOMS: atom_id res chain seq x y z
N MET A 1 13.45 -34.43 -0.72
CA MET A 1 12.45 -34.20 0.34
C MET A 1 12.68 -35.11 1.53
N ILE A 2 13.12 -36.34 1.30
CA ILE A 2 13.55 -37.29 2.32
C ILE A 2 15.08 -37.42 2.22
N SER A 3 15.74 -37.56 3.36
CA SER A 3 17.18 -37.80 3.49
C SER A 3 17.52 -39.29 3.28
N GLU A 4 18.80 -39.62 3.19
CA GLU A 4 19.23 -41.03 3.06
C GLU A 4 18.81 -41.89 4.27
N ASN A 5 18.54 -41.26 5.42
CA ASN A 5 18.08 -41.90 6.65
C ASN A 5 16.54 -41.96 6.77
N GLU A 6 15.81 -41.81 5.65
CA GLU A 6 14.34 -41.82 5.60
C GLU A 6 13.63 -40.71 6.41
N GLN A 7 14.37 -39.69 6.87
CA GLN A 7 13.80 -38.53 7.57
C GLN A 7 13.56 -37.34 6.63
N LEU A 8 12.55 -36.51 6.92
CA LEU A 8 12.32 -35.27 6.16
C LEU A 8 13.53 -34.33 6.26
N THR A 9 13.92 -33.75 5.12
CA THR A 9 14.90 -32.64 5.11
C THR A 9 14.25 -31.34 5.59
N ASN A 10 15.02 -30.31 5.93
CA ASN A 10 14.45 -29.00 6.30
C ASN A 10 13.50 -28.44 5.22
N ALA A 11 13.84 -28.60 3.95
CA ALA A 11 12.92 -28.30 2.86
C ALA A 11 11.70 -29.24 2.88
N GLY A 12 11.91 -30.55 3.09
CA GLY A 12 10.83 -31.52 3.31
C GLY A 12 9.80 -31.07 4.35
N VAL A 13 10.28 -30.58 5.50
CA VAL A 13 9.46 -30.07 6.61
C VAL A 13 8.63 -28.85 6.18
N LEU A 14 9.21 -27.91 5.44
CA LEU A 14 8.51 -26.69 4.97
C LEU A 14 7.40 -26.98 3.94
N PHE A 15 7.52 -28.08 3.19
CA PHE A 15 6.51 -28.49 2.21
C PHE A 15 5.51 -29.51 2.76
N ALA A 16 5.67 -29.97 4.00
CA ALA A 16 4.69 -30.83 4.64
C ALA A 16 3.43 -30.01 5.01
N ASP A 17 2.24 -30.59 4.82
CA ASP A 17 0.98 -29.93 5.17
C ASP A 17 0.92 -29.59 6.67
N GLN A 18 1.40 -30.51 7.51
CA GLN A 18 1.56 -30.30 8.95
C GLN A 18 2.99 -29.84 9.26
N CYS A 19 3.38 -28.67 8.72
CA CYS A 19 4.69 -28.10 8.98
C CYS A 19 4.86 -27.77 10.49
N PRO A 20 5.78 -28.42 11.21
CA PRO A 20 6.00 -28.16 12.65
C PRO A 20 6.74 -26.85 12.93
N LEU A 21 7.27 -26.17 11.91
CA LEU A 21 8.01 -24.92 12.07
C LEU A 21 7.05 -23.75 12.30
N ARG A 22 7.01 -23.25 13.53
CA ARG A 22 6.12 -22.15 13.93
C ARG A 22 6.39 -20.86 13.14
N GLN A 23 7.63 -20.61 12.75
CA GLN A 23 7.98 -19.42 11.96
C GLN A 23 7.58 -19.54 10.47
N ASN A 24 7.02 -20.67 10.03
CA ASN A 24 6.53 -20.84 8.67
C ASN A 24 5.09 -20.34 8.57
N ARG A 25 4.93 -19.01 8.65
CA ARG A 25 3.64 -18.34 8.61
C ARG A 25 3.70 -17.06 7.80
N VAL A 26 2.54 -16.67 7.28
CA VAL A 26 2.31 -15.37 6.63
C VAL A 26 1.16 -14.69 7.35
N PHE A 27 1.36 -13.43 7.68
CA PHE A 27 0.35 -12.53 8.24
C PHE A 27 -0.15 -11.62 7.13
N CYS A 28 -1.46 -11.59 6.95
CA CYS A 28 -2.14 -10.83 5.91
C CYS A 28 -3.13 -9.88 6.57
N THR A 29 -2.92 -8.57 6.43
CA THR A 29 -3.81 -7.58 7.03
C THR A 29 -4.19 -6.53 6.00
N ARG A 30 -5.50 -6.30 5.83
CA ARG A 30 -6.06 -5.16 5.12
C ARG A 30 -6.39 -4.10 6.15
N TRP A 31 -5.51 -3.13 6.32
CA TRP A 31 -5.67 -2.01 7.24
C TRP A 31 -6.81 -1.10 6.81
N ASN A 32 -7.43 -0.40 7.74
CA ASN A 32 -8.38 0.66 7.42
C ASN A 32 -7.63 1.98 7.21
N GLY A 33 -7.60 2.50 5.98
CA GLY A 33 -6.88 3.73 5.66
C GLY A 33 -5.44 3.51 5.17
N LEU A 34 -4.58 4.48 5.52
CA LEU A 34 -3.20 4.58 5.03
C LEU A 34 -2.13 4.12 6.02
N ASN A 35 -2.52 3.88 7.28
CA ASN A 35 -1.60 3.62 8.39
C ASN A 35 -1.96 2.32 9.10
N LYS A 36 -0.99 1.75 9.82
CA LYS A 36 -1.23 0.62 10.71
C LYS A 36 -2.00 1.09 11.94
N GLY A 37 -3.14 0.47 12.17
CA GLY A 37 -4.08 0.82 13.24
C GLY A 37 -4.86 2.11 12.98
N SER A 38 -6.04 2.20 13.55
CA SER A 38 -6.88 3.39 13.58
C SER A 38 -7.61 3.51 14.93
N VAL A 39 -8.07 4.71 15.28
CA VAL A 39 -8.71 4.96 16.59
C VAL A 39 -10.07 4.23 16.72
N PHE A 40 -10.68 3.81 15.60
CA PHE A 40 -12.05 3.27 15.58
C PHE A 40 -12.14 1.85 15.04
N ASP A 41 -11.42 1.53 13.95
CA ASP A 41 -11.35 0.19 13.35
C ASP A 41 -9.95 -0.05 12.77
N ASP A 42 -9.16 -0.95 13.37
CA ASP A 42 -7.75 -1.13 12.97
C ASP A 42 -7.62 -1.77 11.56
N ALA A 43 -8.36 -2.85 11.29
CA ALA A 43 -8.26 -3.61 10.03
C ALA A 43 -9.64 -4.05 9.51
N LEU A 44 -9.79 -4.10 8.18
CA LEU A 44 -10.97 -4.55 7.45
C LEU A 44 -10.97 -6.07 7.19
N ASP A 45 -9.79 -6.69 7.08
CA ASP A 45 -9.60 -8.14 6.95
C ASP A 45 -8.24 -8.49 7.57
N ASP A 46 -8.16 -9.59 8.32
CA ASP A 46 -6.93 -10.05 8.97
C ASP A 46 -6.90 -11.57 9.00
N LYS A 47 -5.80 -12.16 8.48
CA LYS A 47 -5.63 -13.61 8.37
C LYS A 47 -4.20 -14.03 8.62
N GLU A 48 -4.05 -15.10 9.39
CA GLU A 48 -2.78 -15.81 9.60
C GLU A 48 -2.83 -17.16 8.89
N PHE A 49 -1.84 -17.44 8.05
CA PHE A 49 -1.73 -18.70 7.32
C PHE A 49 -0.50 -19.49 7.75
N SER A 50 -0.73 -20.74 8.13
CA SER A 50 0.31 -21.73 8.47
C SER A 50 0.08 -23.03 7.72
N GLY A 51 1.15 -23.72 7.30
CA GLY A 51 1.04 -24.99 6.58
C GLY A 51 2.23 -25.22 5.65
N SER A 52 2.03 -25.96 4.56
CA SER A 52 3.05 -26.10 3.53
C SER A 52 3.32 -24.78 2.80
N LEU A 53 4.54 -24.57 2.28
CA LEU A 53 4.86 -23.36 1.50
C LEU A 53 3.93 -23.12 0.31
N VAL A 54 3.43 -24.20 -0.31
CA VAL A 54 2.50 -24.11 -1.43
C VAL A 54 1.13 -23.64 -0.95
N PHE A 55 0.65 -24.17 0.19
CA PHE A 55 -0.59 -23.70 0.80
C PHE A 55 -0.51 -22.23 1.16
N ILE A 56 0.54 -21.82 1.87
CA ILE A 56 0.77 -20.44 2.30
C ILE A 56 0.82 -19.49 1.10
N LEU A 57 1.55 -19.84 0.03
CA LEU A 57 1.61 -19.04 -1.20
C LEU A 57 0.22 -18.80 -1.78
N ASN A 58 -0.58 -19.86 -1.94
CA ASN A 58 -1.91 -19.75 -2.54
C ASN A 58 -2.88 -18.98 -1.63
N ALA A 59 -2.85 -19.24 -0.33
CA ALA A 59 -3.70 -18.53 0.63
C ALA A 59 -3.39 -17.03 0.70
N ALA A 60 -2.11 -16.66 0.70
CA ALA A 60 -1.67 -15.27 0.62
C ALA A 60 -2.10 -14.60 -0.70
N LYS A 61 -1.94 -15.32 -1.83
CA LYS A 61 -2.39 -14.86 -3.15
C LYS A 61 -3.90 -14.60 -3.17
N ASP A 62 -4.68 -15.53 -2.64
CA ASP A 62 -6.15 -15.44 -2.59
C ASP A 62 -6.61 -14.32 -1.65
N PHE A 63 -5.89 -14.07 -0.56
CA PHE A 63 -6.13 -12.91 0.30
C PHE A 63 -5.96 -11.59 -0.47
N ILE A 64 -4.83 -11.41 -1.17
CA ILE A 64 -4.58 -10.21 -1.97
C ILE A 64 -5.65 -10.09 -3.05
N LYS A 65 -5.96 -11.19 -3.75
CA LYS A 65 -6.98 -11.19 -4.81
C LYS A 65 -8.37 -10.78 -4.31
N THR A 66 -8.75 -11.23 -3.11
CA THR A 66 -10.05 -10.90 -2.49
C THR A 66 -10.11 -9.42 -2.12
N ASN A 67 -9.00 -8.84 -1.69
CA ASN A 67 -8.89 -7.44 -1.26
C ASN A 67 -8.45 -6.47 -2.39
N ASN A 68 -8.09 -6.98 -3.57
CA ASN A 68 -7.71 -6.23 -4.76
C ASN A 68 -8.98 -5.82 -5.52
N LYS A 69 -9.38 -4.55 -5.43
CA LYS A 69 -10.62 -4.11 -6.08
C LYS A 69 -10.40 -4.11 -7.59
N ILE A 70 -11.43 -4.55 -8.32
CA ILE A 70 -11.44 -4.55 -9.79
C ILE A 70 -12.55 -3.63 -10.25
N ARG A 71 -12.18 -2.40 -10.60
CA ARG A 71 -13.09 -1.46 -11.28
C ARG A 71 -13.21 -1.87 -12.74
N TRP A 72 -14.23 -1.35 -13.42
CA TRP A 72 -14.39 -1.62 -14.84
C TRP A 72 -15.03 -0.47 -15.60
N ALA A 73 -14.61 -0.29 -16.84
CA ALA A 73 -15.18 0.68 -17.77
C ALA A 73 -15.78 -0.05 -18.98
N LYS A 74 -16.99 0.36 -19.39
CA LYS A 74 -17.59 -0.10 -20.66
C LYS A 74 -16.92 0.62 -21.83
N THR A 75 -16.58 -0.14 -22.85
CA THR A 75 -16.22 0.37 -24.17
C THR A 75 -17.39 0.15 -25.12
N ALA A 76 -17.28 0.58 -26.38
CA ALA A 76 -18.34 0.41 -27.38
C ALA A 76 -18.80 -1.06 -27.51
N ASP A 77 -17.85 -2.00 -27.47
CA ASP A 77 -18.11 -3.43 -27.72
C ASP A 77 -17.65 -4.36 -26.57
N SER A 78 -17.05 -3.84 -25.50
CA SER A 78 -16.48 -4.67 -24.43
C SER A 78 -16.41 -3.97 -23.06
N ARG A 79 -15.66 -4.58 -22.13
CA ARG A 79 -15.36 -4.06 -20.80
C ARG A 79 -13.85 -4.15 -20.57
N ILE A 80 -13.27 -3.07 -20.05
CA ILE A 80 -11.88 -3.05 -19.57
C ILE A 80 -11.91 -3.18 -18.06
N GLU A 81 -11.24 -4.21 -17.55
CA GLU A 81 -11.01 -4.39 -16.11
C GLU A 81 -9.80 -3.56 -15.66
N LYS A 82 -9.97 -2.88 -14.54
CA LYS A 82 -8.98 -2.00 -13.93
C LYS A 82 -8.72 -2.49 -12.50
N PRO A 83 -7.89 -3.53 -12.31
CA PRO A 83 -7.50 -3.99 -10.99
C PRO A 83 -6.54 -3.01 -10.31
N ASP A 84 -6.58 -2.90 -8.98
CA ASP A 84 -5.68 -2.05 -8.20
C ASP A 84 -4.21 -2.52 -8.32
N TYR A 85 -4.01 -3.84 -8.39
CA TYR A 85 -2.71 -4.47 -8.54
C TYR A 85 -2.71 -5.58 -9.60
N ALA A 86 -1.61 -5.69 -10.34
CA ALA A 86 -1.43 -6.75 -11.33
C ALA A 86 -1.17 -8.11 -10.65
N GLU A 87 -1.94 -9.14 -11.01
CA GLU A 87 -1.79 -10.50 -10.46
C GLU A 87 -0.39 -11.07 -10.62
N ARG A 88 0.23 -10.82 -11.78
CA ARG A 88 1.59 -11.28 -12.02
C ARG A 88 2.62 -10.62 -11.10
N ALA A 89 2.41 -9.35 -10.73
CA ALA A 89 3.32 -8.59 -9.88
C ALA A 89 3.29 -9.12 -8.44
N TYR A 90 2.13 -9.15 -7.80
CA TYR A 90 2.05 -9.62 -6.42
C TYR A 90 2.38 -11.12 -6.30
N PHE A 91 2.07 -11.94 -7.30
CA PHE A 91 2.49 -13.35 -7.29
C PHE A 91 4.01 -13.51 -7.28
N GLU A 92 4.74 -12.74 -8.10
CA GLU A 92 6.21 -12.78 -8.11
C GLU A 92 6.79 -12.27 -6.78
N ILE A 93 6.19 -11.24 -6.19
CA ILE A 93 6.56 -10.73 -4.86
C ILE A 93 6.42 -11.81 -3.79
N LEU A 94 5.28 -12.51 -3.74
CA LEU A 94 5.04 -13.58 -2.76
C LEU A 94 6.02 -14.75 -2.91
N VAL A 95 6.30 -15.15 -4.15
CA VAL A 95 7.28 -16.20 -4.43
C VAL A 95 8.68 -15.77 -3.97
N ASN A 96 9.07 -14.52 -4.24
CA ASN A 96 10.36 -14.00 -3.80
C ASN A 96 10.46 -13.92 -2.28
N ALA A 97 9.41 -13.45 -1.60
CA ALA A 97 9.35 -13.42 -0.14
C ALA A 97 9.59 -14.82 0.44
N ILE A 98 8.89 -15.85 -0.03
CA ILE A 98 9.03 -17.23 0.45
C ILE A 98 10.43 -17.81 0.19
N ILE A 99 11.00 -17.57 -1.00
CA ILE A 99 12.28 -18.16 -1.41
C ILE A 99 13.46 -17.50 -0.75
N HIS A 100 13.40 -16.18 -0.55
CA HIS A 100 14.52 -15.41 -0.01
C HIS A 100 14.42 -15.19 1.51
N ARG A 101 13.31 -15.61 2.14
CA ARG A 101 13.11 -15.56 3.59
C ARG A 101 14.26 -16.21 4.37
N ASN A 102 14.69 -15.55 5.44
CA ASN A 102 15.53 -16.13 6.46
C ASN A 102 14.73 -17.02 7.43
N TYR A 103 14.74 -18.34 7.21
CA TYR A 103 14.01 -19.30 8.06
C TYR A 103 14.63 -19.54 9.45
N PHE A 104 15.81 -18.98 9.71
CA PHE A 104 16.46 -19.04 11.04
C PHE A 104 15.92 -17.98 12.01
N GLU A 105 15.28 -16.92 11.52
CA GLU A 105 14.66 -15.91 12.37
C GLU A 105 13.33 -16.41 12.93
N ILE A 106 13.31 -16.59 14.25
CA ILE A 106 12.14 -17.05 15.01
C ILE A 106 11.39 -15.82 15.53
N GLY A 107 10.07 -15.80 15.37
CA GLY A 107 9.22 -14.68 15.82
C GLY A 107 9.14 -13.51 14.85
N SER A 108 9.59 -13.72 13.61
CA SER A 108 9.50 -12.77 12.51
C SER A 108 8.95 -13.50 11.30
N GLU A 109 7.91 -12.97 10.68
CA GLU A 109 7.15 -13.66 9.63
C GLU A 109 7.03 -12.81 8.37
N ILE A 110 6.55 -13.39 7.28
CA ILE A 110 6.23 -12.57 6.11
C ILE A 110 4.95 -11.80 6.43
N HIS A 111 4.99 -10.48 6.26
CA HIS A 111 3.85 -9.60 6.45
C HIS A 111 3.37 -9.08 5.10
N ILE A 112 2.07 -9.19 4.87
CA ILE A 112 1.36 -8.66 3.70
C ILE A 112 0.36 -7.64 4.22
N ASP A 113 0.73 -6.38 4.13
CA ASP A 113 -0.09 -5.27 4.61
C ASP A 113 -0.70 -4.54 3.41
N MET A 114 -2.03 -4.51 3.33
CA MET A 114 -2.78 -3.75 2.33
C MET A 114 -3.39 -2.52 2.96
N TYR A 115 -3.22 -1.39 2.31
CA TYR A 115 -3.76 -0.08 2.66
C TYR A 115 -4.61 0.42 1.48
N ASP A 116 -5.26 1.56 1.64
CA ASP A 116 -6.05 2.12 0.53
C ASP A 116 -5.18 2.48 -0.68
N ASN A 117 -3.97 2.99 -0.42
CA ASN A 117 -3.06 3.47 -1.46
C ASN A 117 -1.95 2.50 -1.85
N ARG A 118 -1.70 1.42 -1.11
CA ARG A 118 -0.54 0.55 -1.34
C ARG A 118 -0.70 -0.84 -0.76
N LEU A 119 0.02 -1.79 -1.34
CA LEU A 119 0.25 -3.14 -0.84
C LEU A 119 1.75 -3.23 -0.51
N THR A 120 2.09 -3.57 0.72
CA THR A 120 3.47 -3.80 1.14
C THR A 120 3.66 -5.26 1.52
N VAL A 121 4.69 -5.90 0.98
CA VAL A 121 5.11 -7.24 1.38
C VAL A 121 6.49 -7.17 2.00
N TRP A 122 6.56 -7.50 3.28
CA TRP A 122 7.79 -7.57 4.04
C TRP A 122 8.19 -9.02 4.29
N SER A 123 9.47 -9.33 4.15
CA SER A 123 10.05 -10.65 4.43
C SER A 123 11.32 -10.52 5.25
N PRO A 124 11.52 -11.40 6.26
CA PRO A 124 12.75 -11.39 7.06
C PRO A 124 13.95 -11.88 6.26
N GLY A 125 15.11 -11.32 6.59
CA GLY A 125 16.39 -11.54 5.93
C GLY A 125 16.69 -10.48 4.87
N GLY A 126 17.64 -9.60 5.17
CA GLY A 126 18.18 -8.63 4.23
C GLY A 126 18.89 -9.24 3.02
N MET A 127 19.53 -8.40 2.21
CA MET A 127 20.30 -8.87 1.06
C MET A 127 21.52 -9.70 1.49
N ILE A 128 21.74 -10.86 0.85
CA ILE A 128 22.77 -11.86 1.24
C ILE A 128 24.20 -11.29 1.26
N ASN A 129 24.48 -10.24 0.49
CA ASN A 129 25.81 -9.62 0.40
C ASN A 129 25.98 -8.36 1.25
N GLY A 130 25.01 -7.99 2.09
CA GLY A 130 25.01 -6.70 2.80
C GLY A 130 24.95 -5.48 1.86
N ARG A 131 24.69 -5.69 0.56
CA ARG A 131 24.49 -4.60 -0.40
C ARG A 131 23.13 -3.98 -0.14
N ILE A 132 23.12 -2.70 0.17
CA ILE A 132 21.92 -1.89 0.29
C ILE A 132 21.62 -1.31 -1.11
N PHE A 133 20.34 -1.09 -1.43
CA PHE A 133 19.89 -0.59 -2.74
C PHE A 133 20.51 0.74 -3.20
N GLU A 134 21.12 1.50 -2.29
CA GLU A 134 21.80 2.76 -2.58
C GLU A 134 22.96 2.60 -3.58
N GLU A 135 23.56 1.41 -3.70
CA GLU A 135 24.75 1.21 -4.52
C GLU A 135 24.48 0.85 -5.99
N GLN A 136 23.34 0.21 -6.31
CA GLN A 136 23.02 -0.23 -7.68
C GLN A 136 21.50 -0.27 -7.94
N PRO A 137 21.06 0.11 -9.15
CA PRO A 137 19.65 -0.05 -9.49
C PRO A 137 19.21 -1.51 -9.47
N VAL A 138 18.01 -1.74 -8.94
CA VAL A 138 17.38 -3.05 -8.70
C VAL A 138 17.50 -4.02 -9.88
N PHE A 139 17.38 -3.52 -11.12
CA PHE A 139 17.44 -4.31 -12.35
C PHE A 139 18.86 -4.80 -12.74
N ARG A 140 19.91 -4.32 -12.08
CA ARG A 140 21.29 -4.81 -12.26
C ARG A 140 21.74 -5.78 -11.16
N MET A 141 20.89 -6.00 -10.16
CA MET A 141 21.23 -6.89 -9.06
C MET A 141 21.14 -8.35 -9.49
N GLU A 142 22.22 -9.10 -9.25
CA GLU A 142 22.21 -10.53 -9.47
C GLU A 142 21.34 -11.23 -8.42
N SER A 143 20.45 -12.11 -8.89
CA SER A 143 19.57 -12.89 -8.02
C SER A 143 20.38 -13.96 -7.28
N GLN A 144 20.71 -13.69 -6.02
CA GLN A 144 21.28 -14.68 -5.11
C GLN A 144 20.18 -15.31 -4.24
N ARG A 145 20.06 -16.64 -4.34
CA ARG A 145 18.99 -17.40 -3.67
C ARG A 145 19.43 -17.86 -2.29
N ARG A 146 18.73 -17.40 -1.25
CA ARG A 146 18.98 -17.83 0.14
C ARG A 146 18.65 -19.30 0.34
N ASN A 147 17.57 -19.77 -0.28
CA ASN A 147 17.10 -21.15 -0.16
C ASN A 147 17.07 -21.88 -1.53
N PRO A 148 18.22 -22.35 -2.04
CA PRO A 148 18.31 -23.00 -3.37
C PRO A 148 17.38 -24.21 -3.57
N ILE A 149 17.15 -25.01 -2.53
CA ILE A 149 16.27 -26.20 -2.61
C ILE A 149 14.81 -25.77 -2.77
N ILE A 150 14.37 -24.76 -2.02
CA ILE A 150 13.01 -24.20 -2.13
C ILE A 150 12.82 -23.61 -3.53
N ALA A 151 13.80 -22.83 -4.01
CA ALA A 151 13.77 -22.24 -5.33
C ALA A 151 13.70 -23.30 -6.46
N ASP A 152 14.46 -24.38 -6.36
CA ASP A 152 14.42 -25.47 -7.35
C ASP A 152 13.04 -26.12 -7.43
N LEU A 153 12.39 -26.34 -6.28
CA LEU A 153 11.03 -26.89 -6.22
C LEU A 153 10.01 -25.91 -6.82
N PHE A 154 10.06 -24.63 -6.45
CA PHE A 154 9.17 -23.59 -6.99
C PHE A 154 9.32 -23.43 -8.50
N GLN A 155 10.55 -23.53 -9.02
CA GLN A 155 10.79 -23.54 -10.45
C GLN A 155 10.18 -24.78 -11.14
N ARG A 156 10.31 -25.98 -10.56
CA ARG A 156 9.69 -27.21 -11.11
C ARG A 156 8.17 -27.13 -11.12
N MET A 157 7.59 -26.46 -10.13
CA MET A 157 6.15 -26.12 -10.08
C MET A 157 5.76 -24.98 -11.02
N LYS A 158 6.71 -24.39 -11.76
CA LYS A 158 6.52 -23.26 -12.68
C LYS A 158 6.05 -21.97 -12.00
N PHE A 159 6.35 -21.80 -10.71
CA PHE A 159 6.05 -20.58 -9.97
C PHE A 159 7.11 -19.49 -10.16
N MET A 160 8.31 -19.85 -10.64
CA MET A 160 9.37 -18.88 -10.94
C MET A 160 10.26 -19.30 -12.11
N GLU A 161 11.07 -18.36 -12.59
CA GLU A 161 12.13 -18.59 -13.57
C GLU A 161 13.54 -18.49 -12.96
N ARG A 162 14.50 -19.18 -13.58
CA ARG A 162 15.91 -19.20 -13.12
C ARG A 162 16.74 -17.96 -13.49
N ARG A 163 16.19 -17.01 -14.24
CA ARG A 163 16.97 -15.96 -14.93
C ARG A 163 17.11 -14.63 -14.17
N GLY A 164 16.67 -14.54 -12.92
CA GLY A 164 16.74 -13.28 -12.16
C GLY A 164 15.82 -12.18 -12.69
N SER A 165 14.78 -12.55 -13.45
CA SER A 165 13.83 -11.64 -14.09
C SER A 165 12.73 -11.12 -13.15
N GLY A 166 12.77 -11.46 -11.85
CA GLY A 166 11.67 -11.23 -10.92
C GLY A 166 11.32 -9.75 -10.76
N PHE A 167 12.31 -8.89 -10.51
CA PHE A 167 12.07 -7.45 -10.38
C PHE A 167 11.56 -6.81 -11.67
N GLY A 168 12.16 -7.17 -12.82
CA GLY A 168 11.69 -6.72 -14.13
C GLY A 168 10.22 -7.08 -14.37
N LYS A 169 9.81 -8.31 -14.05
CA LYS A 169 8.42 -8.74 -14.18
C LYS A 169 7.44 -8.01 -13.27
N ILE A 170 7.85 -7.67 -12.05
CA ILE A 170 7.03 -6.89 -11.13
C ILE A 170 6.78 -5.50 -11.75
N ILE A 171 7.84 -4.88 -12.25
CA ILE A 171 7.77 -3.57 -12.92
C ILE A 171 6.92 -3.66 -14.19
N ASP A 172 7.23 -4.57 -15.10
CA ASP A 172 6.54 -4.70 -16.40
C ASP A 172 5.05 -5.02 -16.21
N ALA A 173 4.71 -5.91 -15.26
CA ALA A 173 3.33 -6.23 -14.95
C ALA A 173 2.58 -5.02 -14.37
N THR A 174 3.23 -4.24 -13.51
CA THR A 174 2.62 -3.01 -12.94
C THR A 174 2.43 -1.95 -14.02
N LYS A 175 3.44 -1.73 -14.88
CA LYS A 175 3.36 -0.81 -16.04
C LYS A 175 2.30 -1.18 -17.07
N SER A 176 1.93 -2.46 -17.14
CA SER A 176 0.88 -2.93 -18.05
C SER A 176 -0.55 -2.61 -17.59
N LEU A 177 -0.73 -2.10 -16.37
CA LEU A 177 -2.06 -1.74 -15.86
C LEU A 177 -2.60 -0.49 -16.58
N PRO A 178 -3.92 -0.42 -16.85
CA PRO A 178 -4.50 0.70 -17.60
C PRO A 178 -4.31 2.08 -16.97
N GLU A 179 -4.33 2.16 -15.63
CA GLU A 179 -4.22 3.40 -14.86
C GLU A 179 -2.79 3.66 -14.33
N TYR A 180 -1.79 2.97 -14.89
CA TYR A 180 -0.42 3.16 -14.44
C TYR A 180 0.06 4.61 -14.67
N SER A 181 0.65 5.19 -13.62
CA SER A 181 1.44 6.42 -13.66
C SER A 181 2.83 6.16 -13.08
N GLU A 182 3.82 7.01 -13.38
CA GLU A 182 5.17 6.83 -12.84
C GLU A 182 5.24 6.95 -11.31
N ASP A 183 4.28 7.64 -10.68
CA ASP A 183 4.12 7.68 -9.21
C ASP A 183 3.74 6.31 -8.63
N CYS A 184 3.26 5.39 -9.48
CA CYS A 184 2.92 4.01 -9.09
C CYS A 184 4.05 3.00 -9.34
N MET A 185 5.26 3.47 -9.64
CA MET A 185 6.42 2.60 -9.83
C MET A 185 6.68 1.77 -8.54
N PRO A 186 6.86 0.44 -8.64
CA PRO A 186 7.15 -0.39 -7.47
C PRO A 186 8.42 0.06 -6.74
N GLU A 187 8.33 0.15 -5.42
CA GLU A 187 9.46 0.49 -4.55
C GLU A 187 10.03 -0.76 -3.89
N PHE A 188 11.36 -0.78 -3.78
CA PHE A 188 12.11 -1.90 -3.22
C PHE A 188 13.04 -1.35 -2.13
N GLU A 189 12.84 -1.83 -0.91
CA GLU A 189 13.61 -1.41 0.25
C GLU A 189 14.23 -2.65 0.90
N ALA A 190 15.47 -2.54 1.34
CA ALA A 190 16.13 -3.59 2.08
C ALA A 190 17.10 -2.99 3.08
N ASP A 191 17.14 -3.58 4.26
CA ASP A 191 18.14 -3.31 5.27
C ASP A 191 18.82 -4.64 5.67
N GLU A 192 19.52 -4.65 6.80
CA GLU A 192 20.18 -5.84 7.32
C GLU A 192 19.17 -6.92 7.80
N ASN A 193 17.98 -6.50 8.22
CA ASN A 193 16.99 -7.33 8.90
C ASN A 193 15.94 -7.89 7.95
N GLY A 194 15.62 -7.19 6.87
CA GLY A 194 14.52 -7.58 6.02
C GLY A 194 14.49 -6.89 4.66
N PHE A 195 13.48 -7.27 3.90
CA PHE A 195 13.24 -6.82 2.55
C PHE A 195 11.76 -6.48 2.39
N GLN A 196 11.47 -5.29 1.87
CA GLN A 196 10.12 -4.80 1.62
C GLN A 196 9.94 -4.46 0.14
N ILE A 197 8.80 -4.86 -0.41
CA ILE A 197 8.33 -4.40 -1.72
C ILE A 197 7.00 -3.69 -1.53
N THR A 198 6.89 -2.49 -2.08
CA THR A 198 5.65 -1.70 -2.11
C THR A 198 5.11 -1.62 -3.52
N LEU A 199 3.87 -2.05 -3.71
CA LEU A 199 3.07 -1.74 -4.89
C LEU A 199 2.09 -0.63 -4.54
N TRP A 200 2.15 0.48 -5.27
CA TRP A 200 1.16 1.54 -5.18
C TRP A 200 -0.12 1.13 -5.92
N ASN A 201 -1.27 1.48 -5.35
CA ASN A 201 -2.56 1.24 -5.95
C ASN A 201 -2.75 2.19 -7.13
N VAL A 202 -2.72 1.68 -8.36
CA VAL A 202 -2.85 2.50 -9.59
C VAL A 202 -4.22 3.18 -9.72
N ASN A 203 -5.21 2.68 -8.98
CA ASN A 203 -6.56 3.21 -8.96
C ASN A 203 -6.81 4.17 -7.81
N TYR A 204 -5.83 4.34 -6.91
CA TYR A 204 -5.98 5.18 -5.75
C TYR A 204 -5.93 6.65 -6.15
N SER A 205 -7.05 7.32 -5.92
CA SER A 205 -7.16 8.77 -6.01
C SER A 205 -7.76 9.24 -4.69
N THR A 206 -7.24 10.33 -4.13
CA THR A 206 -7.79 10.94 -2.91
C THR A 206 -9.23 11.42 -3.06
N ASP A 207 -9.76 11.39 -4.28
CA ASP A 207 -11.12 11.77 -4.64
C ASP A 207 -12.10 10.59 -4.75
N GLN A 208 -11.65 9.34 -4.56
CA GLN A 208 -12.51 8.16 -4.70
C GLN A 208 -12.77 7.42 -3.40
N ASP A 209 -13.57 8.09 -2.57
CA ASP A 209 -14.57 7.44 -1.72
C ASP A 209 -15.94 8.15 -1.84
N THR A 210 -16.25 8.64 -3.05
CA THR A 210 -17.61 9.00 -3.43
C THR A 210 -17.89 8.54 -4.85
N ASP A 211 -18.77 7.57 -5.00
CA ASP A 211 -19.68 7.52 -6.15
C ASP A 211 -20.32 8.91 -6.28
N GLN A 212 -19.83 9.71 -7.22
CA GLN A 212 -20.56 10.72 -8.01
C GLN A 212 -19.58 11.56 -8.81
N ASP A 213 -19.47 11.23 -10.09
CA ASP A 213 -19.63 12.17 -11.21
C ASP A 213 -19.49 13.65 -10.85
N THR A 214 -18.31 14.22 -11.04
CA THR A 214 -18.08 15.61 -11.49
C THR A 214 -16.59 15.84 -11.73
N ASP A 215 -16.21 16.08 -12.98
CA ASP A 215 -14.95 16.74 -13.36
C ASP A 215 -14.70 17.93 -12.45
N GLN A 216 -13.55 18.02 -11.78
CA GLN A 216 -13.05 19.28 -11.24
C GLN A 216 -11.57 19.29 -10.85
N ASP A 217 -10.82 20.12 -11.59
CA ASP A 217 -9.54 20.75 -11.35
C ASP A 217 -8.72 20.33 -10.10
N ILE A 218 -7.56 19.77 -10.41
CA ILE A 218 -6.46 19.36 -9.52
C ILE A 218 -5.77 20.61 -8.98
N LEU A 219 -6.37 21.28 -8.00
CA LEU A 219 -5.68 22.24 -7.14
C LEU A 219 -5.25 21.55 -5.86
N SER A 220 -3.95 21.62 -5.55
CA SER A 220 -3.34 21.15 -4.32
C SER A 220 -3.99 21.77 -3.08
N VAL A 221 -3.80 21.13 -1.92
CA VAL A 221 -4.32 21.64 -0.64
C VAL A 221 -3.83 23.05 -0.36
N GLU A 222 -2.58 23.36 -0.73
CA GLU A 222 -2.00 24.68 -0.49
C GLU A 222 -2.60 25.75 -1.41
N GLU A 223 -2.84 25.42 -2.69
CA GLU A 223 -3.53 26.33 -3.63
C GLU A 223 -4.97 26.60 -3.19
N ARG A 224 -5.68 25.58 -2.71
CA ARG A 224 -7.04 25.73 -2.16
C ARG A 224 -7.05 26.57 -0.88
N ARG A 225 -6.01 26.52 -0.05
CA ARG A 225 -5.85 27.42 1.11
C ARG A 225 -5.65 28.86 0.68
N LEU A 226 -4.86 29.12 -0.37
CA LEU A 226 -4.67 30.46 -0.92
C LEU A 226 -5.98 31.05 -1.45
N LEU A 227 -6.75 30.26 -2.20
CA LEU A 227 -8.10 30.65 -2.65
C LEU A 227 -9.03 30.96 -1.47
N LEU A 228 -8.96 30.16 -0.40
CA LEU A 228 -9.76 30.36 0.80
C LEU A 228 -9.40 31.66 1.53
N ILE A 229 -8.10 32.01 1.60
CA ILE A 229 -7.63 33.28 2.17
C ILE A 229 -8.21 34.46 1.37
N ASP A 230 -8.14 34.41 0.04
CA ASP A 230 -8.71 35.46 -0.82
C ASP A 230 -10.23 35.60 -0.62
N PHE A 231 -10.95 34.47 -0.59
CA PHE A 231 -12.40 34.45 -0.37
C PHE A 231 -12.81 35.01 1.00
N CYS A 232 -11.97 34.82 2.03
CA CYS A 232 -12.19 35.28 3.40
C CYS A 232 -11.72 36.72 3.67
N LYS A 233 -11.35 37.49 2.64
CA LYS A 233 -11.19 38.96 2.75
C LYS A 233 -12.47 39.65 3.26
N THR A 234 -13.61 39.01 3.05
CA THR A 234 -14.90 39.38 3.65
C THR A 234 -15.31 38.29 4.66
N PRO A 235 -16.08 38.61 5.72
CA PRO A 235 -16.48 37.60 6.70
C PRO A 235 -17.36 36.50 6.09
N ARG A 236 -16.88 35.26 6.11
CA ARG A 236 -17.58 34.07 5.58
C ARG A 236 -17.91 33.06 6.68
N SER A 237 -19.06 32.42 6.55
CA SER A 237 -19.43 31.26 7.36
C SER A 237 -18.70 30.00 6.88
N ARG A 238 -18.62 29.01 7.76
CA ARG A 238 -18.04 27.69 7.43
C ARG A 238 -18.71 27.03 6.22
N LEU A 239 -20.03 27.15 6.12
CA LEU A 239 -20.80 26.57 5.03
C LEU A 239 -20.48 27.26 3.69
N GLU A 240 -20.37 28.60 3.69
CA GLU A 240 -19.97 29.35 2.49
C GLU A 240 -18.57 28.96 2.01
N MET A 241 -17.62 28.80 2.93
CA MET A 241 -16.25 28.37 2.62
C MET A 241 -16.19 26.94 2.06
N MET A 242 -16.94 26.02 2.67
CA MET A 242 -17.04 24.64 2.18
C MET A 242 -17.65 24.58 0.78
N ASN A 243 -18.73 25.33 0.54
CA ASN A 243 -19.36 25.40 -0.78
C ASN A 243 -18.43 25.99 -1.83
N PHE A 244 -17.65 27.03 -1.48
CA PHE A 244 -16.68 27.65 -2.38
C PHE A 244 -15.57 26.69 -2.81
N LEU A 245 -15.05 25.87 -1.89
CA LEU A 245 -14.06 24.82 -2.19
C LEU A 245 -14.69 23.50 -2.66
N GLN A 246 -16.01 23.47 -2.83
CA GLN A 246 -16.81 22.30 -3.22
C GLN A 246 -16.60 21.08 -2.30
N MET A 247 -16.36 21.34 -1.01
CA MET A 247 -16.14 20.32 0.01
C MET A 247 -17.45 19.95 0.71
N LYS A 248 -17.73 18.65 0.78
CA LYS A 248 -18.92 18.12 1.47
C LYS A 248 -18.65 17.68 2.91
N HIS A 249 -17.41 17.30 3.25
CA HIS A 249 -17.06 16.74 4.56
C HIS A 249 -16.49 17.80 5.54
N ASN A 250 -17.27 18.17 6.56
CA ASN A 250 -16.95 19.24 7.52
C ASN A 250 -15.69 18.94 8.37
N PRO A 251 -15.50 17.72 8.91
CA PRO A 251 -14.29 17.40 9.67
C PRO A 251 -13.01 17.59 8.83
N THR A 252 -13.00 17.12 7.59
CA THR A 252 -11.85 17.26 6.68
C THR A 252 -11.57 18.73 6.37
N PHE A 253 -12.61 19.52 6.08
CA PHE A 253 -12.47 20.97 5.87
C PHE A 253 -11.83 21.66 7.08
N ARG A 254 -12.23 21.29 8.29
CA ARG A 254 -11.70 21.88 9.52
C ARG A 254 -10.23 21.55 9.73
N VAL A 255 -9.87 20.27 9.65
CA VAL A 255 -8.51 19.80 9.95
C VAL A 255 -7.53 20.27 8.88
N ASN A 256 -7.89 20.19 7.60
CA ASN A 256 -6.95 20.42 6.52
C ASN A 256 -6.92 21.87 6.02
N TYR A 257 -7.96 22.68 6.26
CA TYR A 257 -8.04 24.02 5.68
C TYR A 257 -8.24 25.10 6.75
N LEU A 258 -9.27 24.97 7.59
CA LEU A 258 -9.64 26.06 8.51
C LEU A 258 -8.70 26.16 9.73
N ASN A 259 -8.46 25.06 10.46
CA ASN A 259 -7.68 25.08 11.69
C ASN A 259 -6.23 25.54 11.45
N PRO A 260 -5.51 25.07 10.40
CA PRO A 260 -4.15 25.53 10.14
C PRO A 260 -4.07 27.05 9.90
N LEU A 261 -5.09 27.64 9.26
CA LEU A 261 -5.15 29.09 9.02
C LEU A 261 -5.50 29.88 10.29
N LEU A 262 -6.28 29.31 11.20
CA LEU A 262 -6.59 29.89 12.51
C LEU A 262 -5.37 29.83 13.45
N GLU A 263 -4.68 28.69 13.50
CA GLU A 263 -3.48 28.47 14.32
C GLU A 263 -2.33 29.38 13.90
N LYS A 264 -2.16 29.59 12.58
CA LYS A 264 -1.21 30.57 12.02
C LYS A 264 -1.66 32.02 12.18
N GLY A 265 -2.86 32.27 12.70
CA GLY A 265 -3.42 33.62 12.86
C GLY A 265 -3.73 34.35 11.55
N ILE A 266 -3.77 33.63 10.42
CA ILE A 266 -4.09 34.16 9.09
C ILE A 266 -5.58 34.47 9.01
N LEU A 267 -6.42 33.54 9.49
CA LEU A 267 -7.85 33.77 9.69
C LEU A 267 -8.13 34.00 11.17
N ILE A 268 -9.14 34.81 11.46
CA ILE A 268 -9.66 35.05 12.80
C ILE A 268 -11.17 34.83 12.84
N MET A 269 -11.67 34.47 14.03
CA MET A 269 -13.11 34.37 14.30
C MET A 269 -13.69 35.75 14.55
N THR A 270 -14.86 36.04 13.96
CA THR A 270 -15.58 37.29 14.23
C THR A 270 -16.22 37.31 15.62
N LEU A 271 -16.49 36.14 16.21
CA LEU A 271 -17.05 35.96 17.55
C LEU A 271 -16.12 35.07 18.39
N PRO A 272 -14.95 35.56 18.86
CA PRO A 272 -13.97 34.74 19.56
C PRO A 272 -14.52 34.16 20.89
N ASP A 273 -15.36 34.91 21.60
CA ASP A 273 -15.93 34.48 22.88
C ASP A 273 -17.02 33.40 22.74
N LYS A 274 -17.51 33.15 21.51
CA LYS A 274 -18.56 32.18 21.21
C LYS A 274 -18.19 31.34 19.97
N PRO A 275 -17.17 30.47 20.07
CA PRO A 275 -16.63 29.72 18.93
C PRO A 275 -17.67 28.85 18.22
N ASN A 276 -18.65 28.32 18.98
CA ASN A 276 -19.73 27.46 18.49
C ASN A 276 -21.01 28.22 18.11
N SER A 277 -20.97 29.55 17.99
CA SER A 277 -22.12 30.34 17.57
C SER A 277 -22.59 29.94 16.16
N LYS A 278 -23.90 29.82 15.97
CA LYS A 278 -24.51 29.64 14.63
C LYS A 278 -24.26 30.82 13.68
N TYR A 279 -23.87 31.97 14.23
CA TYR A 279 -23.51 33.18 13.48
C TYR A 279 -21.99 33.38 13.37
N GLN A 280 -21.19 32.37 13.73
CA GLN A 280 -19.74 32.47 13.61
C GLN A 280 -19.31 32.65 12.15
N LYS A 281 -18.43 33.62 11.93
CA LYS A 281 -17.78 33.87 10.64
C LYS A 281 -16.27 33.97 10.83
N TYR A 282 -15.56 33.84 9.72
CA TYR A 282 -14.12 33.85 9.65
C TYR A 282 -13.69 34.91 8.63
N VAL A 283 -12.66 35.66 8.98
CA VAL A 283 -12.14 36.76 8.15
C VAL A 283 -10.62 36.79 8.25
N VAL A 284 -9.95 37.24 7.19
CA VAL A 284 -8.49 37.45 7.20
C VAL A 284 -8.12 38.49 8.24
N ASN A 285 -7.06 38.19 9.00
CA ASN A 285 -6.49 39.11 9.96
C ASN A 285 -5.85 40.31 9.24
N ALA A 286 -6.27 41.52 9.59
CA ALA A 286 -5.78 42.76 8.97
C ALA A 286 -4.26 42.98 9.15
N SER A 287 -3.62 42.30 10.09
CA SER A 287 -2.17 42.34 10.31
C SER A 287 -1.35 41.47 9.34
N ASN A 288 -2.02 40.63 8.52
CA ASN A 288 -1.40 39.74 7.53
C ASN A 288 -1.69 40.18 6.08
N LEU A 289 -2.20 41.40 5.89
CA LEU A 289 -2.41 42.05 4.59
C LEU A 289 -1.25 42.99 4.26
#